data_AF-A0A482X5M4-F1
#
_entry.id   AF-A0A482X5M4-F1
#
_cell.length_a   1.000
_cell.length_b   1.000
_cell.length_c   1.000
_cell.angle_alpha   90.00
_cell.angle_beta   90.00
_cell.angle_gamma   90.00
#
_symmetry.space_group_name_H-M   'P 1'
#
loop_
_entity.id
_entity.type
_entity.pdbx_description
1 polymer ?
#
loop_
_entity_poly.entity_id
_entity_poly.type
_entity_poly.pdbx_seq_one_letter_code
_entity_poly.pdbx_strand_id
1 'polypeptide(L)'
;MDLMNKFSNVEDSGIHVVRICDDRIMAGGTSPYFYHLSFSGEIFTQLETSSLTVYSAIFEEKPFHVTCLAGSSSHIDLCTNFKYRDQILTFEEPKS
;
A
#
# COMPACT_ATOMS: atom_id res chain seq x y z
N MET A 1 -19.37 -7.52 30.99
CA MET A 1 -17.90 -7.49 31.02
C MET A 1 -17.45 -8.31 29.83
N ASP A 2 -17.12 -7.66 28.71
CA ASP A 2 -16.61 -8.35 27.54
C ASP A 2 -15.21 -8.88 27.85
N LEU A 3 -15.05 -10.19 27.71
CA LEU A 3 -13.77 -10.87 27.84
C LEU A 3 -12.97 -10.58 26.56
N MET A 4 -12.30 -9.43 26.50
CA MET A 4 -11.29 -9.17 25.46
C MET A 4 -10.12 -10.12 25.68
N ASN A 5 -10.14 -11.26 25.00
CA ASN A 5 -8.98 -12.14 24.88
C ASN A 5 -7.93 -11.40 24.05
N LYS A 6 -6.97 -10.77 24.73
CA LYS A 6 -5.87 -10.05 24.10
C LYS A 6 -4.78 -11.07 23.75
N PHE A 7 -4.72 -11.47 22.48
CA PHE A 7 -3.61 -12.28 21.97
C PHE A 7 -2.37 -11.38 21.89
N SER A 8 -1.42 -11.56 22.79
CA SER A 8 -0.13 -10.85 22.73
C SER A 8 0.79 -11.51 21.71
N ASN A 9 1.25 -10.70 20.75
CA ASN A 9 2.32 -10.96 19.77
C ASN A 9 2.00 -11.99 18.67
N VAL A 10 1.18 -11.59 17.71
CA VAL A 10 1.49 -11.94 16.31
C VAL A 10 2.22 -10.74 15.75
N GLU A 11 3.55 -10.84 15.60
CA GLU A 11 4.32 -9.82 14.89
C GLU A 11 3.83 -9.80 13.44
N ASP A 12 3.33 -8.64 13.02
CA ASP A 12 2.96 -8.44 11.63
C ASP A 12 4.23 -8.12 10.85
N SER A 13 4.66 -9.05 9.98
CA SER A 13 5.90 -8.93 9.20
C SER A 13 5.72 -9.36 7.74
N GLY A 14 4.49 -9.31 7.24
CA GLY A 14 4.09 -9.95 5.99
C GLY A 14 3.87 -9.01 4.82
N ILE A 15 3.59 -9.63 3.67
CA ILE A 15 2.92 -8.99 2.53
C ILE A 15 1.42 -9.13 2.77
N HIS A 16 0.67 -8.04 2.63
CA HIS A 16 -0.79 -8.03 2.83
C HIS A 16 -1.57 -7.86 1.55
N VAL A 17 -0.97 -7.16 0.59
CA VAL A 17 -1.55 -6.93 -0.71
C VAL A 17 -0.59 -7.39 -1.79
N VAL A 18 -1.13 -8.14 -2.75
CA VAL A 18 -0.43 -8.57 -3.95
C VAL A 18 -1.38 -8.49 -5.13
N ARG A 19 -0.86 -8.07 -6.28
CA ARG A 19 -1.59 -8.02 -7.54
C ARG A 19 -0.65 -8.35 -8.69
N ILE A 20 -1.16 -9.05 -9.69
CA ILE A 20 -0.49 -9.20 -10.98
C ILE A 20 -0.94 -8.05 -11.89
N CYS A 21 0.01 -7.38 -12.50
CA CYS A 21 -0.20 -6.29 -13.46
C CYS A 21 0.73 -6.53 -14.65
N ASP A 22 0.17 -6.83 -15.81
CA ASP A 22 0.91 -7.26 -17.01
C ASP A 22 1.89 -8.41 -16.72
N ASP A 23 3.19 -8.15 -16.83
CA ASP A 23 4.29 -9.07 -16.60
C ASP A 23 4.97 -8.89 -15.22
N ARG A 24 4.29 -8.20 -14.29
CA ARG A 24 4.83 -7.79 -12.99
C ARG A 24 3.93 -8.20 -11.83
N ILE A 25 4.56 -8.31 -10.67
CA ILE A 25 3.91 -8.41 -9.38
C ILE A 25 4.00 -7.05 -8.68
N MET A 26 2.87 -6.54 -8.24
CA MET A 26 2.76 -5.39 -7.35
C MET A 26 2.51 -5.91 -5.93
N ALA A 27 3.30 -5.48 -4.95
CA ALA A 27 3.20 -6.00 -3.59
C ALA A 27 3.44 -4.93 -2.52
N GLY A 28 2.69 -5.03 -1.42
CA GLY A 28 2.78 -4.14 -0.26
C GLY A 28 2.43 -4.88 1.03
N GLY A 29 2.90 -4.35 2.16
CA GLY A 29 2.73 -4.98 3.46
C GLY A 29 3.31 -4.10 4.55
N THR A 30 3.99 -4.70 5.52
CA THR A 30 4.54 -4.02 6.72
C THR A 30 5.75 -3.12 6.49
N SER A 31 6.05 -2.83 5.23
CA SER A 31 7.12 -1.94 4.80
C SER A 31 6.50 -0.60 4.37
N PRO A 32 7.18 0.55 4.61
CA PRO A 32 6.74 1.85 4.10
C PRO A 32 6.99 1.99 2.59
N TYR A 33 7.03 0.87 1.88
CA TYR A 33 7.29 0.77 0.47
C TYR A 33 6.31 -0.17 -0.20
N PHE A 34 5.94 0.18 -1.42
CA PHE A 34 5.20 -0.64 -2.35
C PHE A 34 6.11 -1.02 -3.52
N TYR A 35 6.14 -2.30 -3.87
CA TYR A 35 7.12 -2.86 -4.78
C TYR A 35 6.48 -3.26 -6.10
N HIS A 36 7.22 -3.03 -7.18
CA HIS A 36 6.96 -3.62 -8.49
C HIS A 36 8.08 -4.59 -8.79
N LEU A 37 7.73 -5.86 -8.97
CA LEU A 37 8.65 -6.98 -9.09
C LEU A 37 8.43 -7.70 -10.41
N SER A 38 9.48 -8.32 -10.96
CA SER A 38 9.33 -9.38 -11.95
C SER A 38 8.81 -10.67 -11.29
N PHE A 39 8.33 -11.63 -12.08
CA PHE A 39 8.01 -12.98 -11.58
C PHE A 39 9.24 -13.74 -11.03
N SER A 40 10.46 -13.32 -11.39
CA SER A 40 11.70 -13.86 -10.83
C SER A 40 12.15 -13.15 -9.55
N GLY A 41 11.41 -12.14 -9.08
CA GLY A 41 11.69 -11.41 -7.85
C GLY A 41 12.65 -10.21 -8.01
N GLU A 42 12.95 -9.79 -9.23
CA GLU A 42 13.72 -8.57 -9.47
C GLU A 42 12.88 -7.34 -9.15
N ILE A 43 13.40 -6.40 -8.35
CA ILE A 43 12.71 -5.16 -8.00
C ILE A 43 12.93 -4.13 -9.11
N PHE A 44 11.85 -3.77 -9.82
CA PHE A 44 11.86 -2.69 -10.82
C PHE A 44 11.64 -1.32 -10.20
N THR A 45 10.69 -1.23 -9.27
CA THR A 45 10.38 -0.01 -8.55
C THR A 45 10.16 -0.33 -7.08
N GLN A 46 10.70 0.54 -6.23
CA GLN A 46 10.33 0.67 -4.83
C GLN A 46 9.72 2.06 -4.63
N LEU A 47 8.44 2.11 -4.31
CA LEU A 47 7.66 3.33 -4.15
C LEU A 47 7.44 3.59 -2.66
N GLU A 48 7.91 4.72 -2.15
CA GLU A 48 7.66 5.13 -0.77
C GLU A 48 6.19 5.50 -0.54
N THR A 49 5.60 4.98 0.55
CA THR A 49 4.20 5.20 0.92
C THR A 49 4.07 6.11 2.13
N SER A 50 2.95 6.81 2.26
CA SER A 50 2.65 7.62 3.45
C SER A 50 2.27 6.76 4.66
N SER A 51 1.89 5.51 4.42
CA SER A 51 1.58 4.52 5.44
C SER A 51 2.82 3.68 5.78
N LEU A 52 2.97 3.29 7.05
CA LEU A 52 4.02 2.34 7.49
C LEU A 52 3.70 0.90 7.07
N THR A 53 2.41 0.57 7.01
CA THR A 53 1.91 -0.71 6.50
C THR A 53 0.88 -0.44 5.41
N VAL A 54 1.02 -1.06 4.25
CA VAL A 54 0.05 -1.01 3.15
C VAL A 54 -0.92 -2.19 3.28
N TYR A 55 -2.22 -1.90 3.36
CA TYR A 55 -3.27 -2.92 3.44
C TYR A 55 -4.12 -3.00 2.17
N SER A 56 -4.12 -1.94 1.36
CA SER A 56 -4.91 -1.88 0.13
C SER A 56 -4.11 -1.21 -0.98
N ALA A 57 -4.20 -1.80 -2.17
CA ALA A 57 -3.65 -1.25 -3.39
C ALA A 57 -4.68 -1.46 -4.51
N ILE A 58 -5.19 -0.35 -5.04
CA ILE A 58 -6.07 -0.35 -6.21
C ILE A 58 -5.26 0.16 -7.39
N PHE A 59 -5.29 -0.60 -8.47
CA PHE A 59 -4.71 -0.19 -9.73
C PHE A 59 -5.81 -0.15 -10.80
N GLU A 60 -6.01 1.02 -11.38
CA GLU A 60 -7.05 1.27 -12.37
C GLU A 60 -6.40 1.71 -13.68
N GLU A 61 -6.38 0.83 -14.68
CA GLU A 61 -5.81 1.14 -15.99
C GLU A 61 -6.68 2.09 -16.79
N LYS A 62 -7.99 1.93 -16.71
CA LYS A 62 -8.96 2.68 -17.51
C LYS A 62 -10.09 3.20 -16.63
N PRO A 63 -10.41 4.50 -16.70
CA PRO A 63 -9.92 5.48 -17.66
C PRO A 63 -8.68 6.27 -17.19
N PHE A 64 -8.19 6.07 -15.96
CA PHE A 64 -7.32 7.04 -15.30
C PHE A 64 -5.84 6.65 -15.19
N HIS A 65 -5.47 5.38 -15.42
CA HIS A 65 -4.11 4.87 -15.23
C HIS A 65 -3.50 5.31 -13.89
N VAL A 66 -4.15 4.92 -12.78
CA VAL A 66 -3.77 5.36 -11.44
C VAL A 66 -3.63 4.18 -10.49
N THR A 67 -2.61 4.24 -9.63
CA THR A 67 -2.46 3.38 -8.47
C THR A 67 -2.78 4.18 -7.21
N CYS A 68 -3.70 3.67 -6.41
CA CYS A 68 -4.05 4.22 -5.10
C CYS A 68 -3.58 3.25 -4.02
N LEU A 69 -2.80 3.74 -3.06
CA LEU A 69 -2.32 2.95 -1.93
C LEU A 69 -2.90 3.52 -0.63
N ALA A 70 -3.38 2.63 0.23
CA ALA A 70 -3.91 2.98 1.53
C ALA A 70 -3.49 1.94 2.58
N GLY A 71 -3.37 2.38 3.82
CA GLY A 71 -2.72 1.60 4.85
C GLY A 71 -2.93 2.13 6.25
N SER A 72 -1.91 1.96 7.09
CA SER A 72 -1.90 2.34 8.51
C SER A 72 -1.79 3.86 8.77
N SER A 73 -2.37 4.71 7.92
CA SER A 73 -2.37 6.17 8.08
C SER A 73 -3.71 6.76 7.61
N SER A 74 -3.94 8.06 7.87
CA SER A 74 -5.10 8.82 7.38
C SER A 74 -4.88 9.39 5.97
N HIS A 75 -4.05 8.72 5.17
CA HIS A 75 -3.61 9.17 3.86
C HIS A 75 -3.92 8.14 2.78
N ILE A 76 -4.18 8.62 1.56
CA ILE A 76 -4.19 7.82 0.34
C ILE A 76 -3.10 8.34 -0.57
N ASP A 77 -2.11 7.51 -0.86
CA ASP A 77 -1.09 7.82 -1.87
C ASP A 77 -1.68 7.58 -3.27
N LEU A 78 -1.64 8.59 -4.13
CA LEU A 78 -2.03 8.54 -5.53
C LEU A 78 -0.78 8.56 -6.40
N CYS A 79 -0.66 7.57 -7.27
CA CYS A 79 0.46 7.40 -8.19
C CYS A 79 -0.09 7.21 -9.61
N THR A 80 0.02 8.25 -10.42
CA THR A 80 -0.33 8.28 -11.86
C THR A 80 0.74 7.61 -12.73
N ASN A 81 1.87 7.27 -12.13
CA ASN A 81 2.87 6.40 -12.72
C ASN A 81 3.43 5.44 -11.67
N PHE A 82 3.96 4.31 -12.13
CA PHE A 82 4.49 3.25 -11.26
C PHE A 82 5.88 3.51 -10.70
N LYS A 83 6.35 4.76 -10.70
CA LYS A 83 7.75 5.08 -10.35
C LYS A 83 7.86 6.02 -9.16
N TYR A 84 6.90 6.90 -8.97
CA TYR A 84 6.90 7.83 -7.86
C TYR A 84 5.47 8.16 -7.44
N ARG A 85 5.37 8.64 -6.20
CA ARG A 85 4.12 9.12 -5.62
C ARG A 85 3.87 10.53 -6.13
N ASP A 86 2.70 10.75 -6.74
CA ASP A 86 2.33 12.05 -7.32
C ASP A 86 1.61 12.94 -6.31
N GLN A 87 0.67 12.36 -5.56
CA GLN A 87 -0.20 13.10 -4.65
C GLN A 87 -0.51 12.30 -3.40
N ILE A 88 -0.79 12.99 -2.31
CA ILE A 88 -1.33 12.40 -1.07
C ILE A 88 -2.68 13.07 -0.80
N LEU A 89 -3.74 12.28 -0.68
CA LEU A 89 -5.01 12.76 -0.12
C LEU A 89 -4.95 12.58 1.39
N THR A 90 -5.10 13.68 2.13
CA THR A 90 -5.10 13.68 3.60
C THR A 90 -6.50 13.88 4.12
N PHE A 91 -6.91 13.03 5.05
CA PHE A 91 -8.14 13.22 5.83
C PHE A 91 -7.74 13.76 7.21
N GLU A 92 -7.87 15.07 7.40
CA GLU A 92 -7.70 15.69 8.73
C GLU A 92 -9.01 15.57 9.52
N GLU A 93 -8.90 15.39 10.84
CA GLU A 93 -10.04 15.63 11.72
C GLU A 93 -10.39 17.13 11.68
N PRO A 94 -11.68 17.51 11.60
CA PRO A 94 -12.06 18.91 11.68
C PRO A 94 -11.55 19.49 13.00
N LYS A 95 -10.76 20.55 12.92
CA LYS A 95 -10.29 21.28 14.11
C LYS A 95 -11.52 21.73 14.91
N SER A 96 -11.67 21.21 16.12
CA SER A 96 -12.70 21.57 17.09
C SER A 96 -12.58 23.02 17.52
#